data_AF-A0A1I0GYM0-F1
#
_entry.id   AF-A0A1I0GYM0-F1
#
_cell.length_a   1.000
_cell.length_b   1.000
_cell.length_c   1.000
_cell.angle_alpha   90.00
_cell.angle_beta   90.00
_cell.angle_gamma   90.00
#
_symmetry.space_group_name_H-M   'P 1'
#
loop_
_entity.id
_entity.type
_entity.pdbx_description
1 polymer ?
#
loop_
_entity_poly.entity_id
_entity_poly.type
_entity_poly.pdbx_seq_one_letter_code
_entity_poly.pdbx_strand_id
1 'polypeptide(L)' 'MTPSEHSLAFLRAVRTGPATLAENAERAGLTLAQAREVLFRGTQAGRLRVNDKDRQNIVIEVVE' A
#
# COMPACT_ATOMS: atom_id res chain seq x y z
N MET A 1 -12.75 -7.68 -7.90
CA MET A 1 -11.54 -7.10 -8.51
C MET A 1 -10.51 -8.19 -8.74
N THR A 2 -9.76 -8.11 -9.83
CA THR A 2 -8.61 -8.97 -10.13
C THR A 2 -7.38 -8.55 -9.32
N PRO A 3 -6.34 -9.38 -9.21
CA PRO A 3 -5.09 -9.00 -8.53
C PRO A 3 -4.44 -7.74 -9.10
N SER A 4 -4.57 -7.53 -10.42
CA SER A 4 -4.07 -6.33 -11.10
C SER A 4 -4.87 -5.08 -10.72
N GLU A 5 -6.20 -5.21 -10.59
CA GLU A 5 -7.08 -4.11 -10.15
C GLU A 5 -6.83 -3.75 -8.68
N HIS A 6 -6.62 -4.73 -7.80
CA HIS A 6 -6.21 -4.46 -6.41
C HIS A 6 -4.90 -3.68 -6.35
N SER A 7 -3.91 -4.09 -7.14
CA SER A 7 -2.60 -3.44 -7.17
C SER A 7 -2.69 -2.00 -7.64
N LEU A 8 -3.47 -1.74 -8.69
CA LEU A 8 -3.68 -0.40 -9.22
C LEU A 8 -4.43 0.50 -8.23
N ALA A 9 -5.50 0.00 -7.61
CA ALA A 9 -6.28 0.74 -6.62
C ALA A 9 -5.43 1.11 -5.40
N PHE A 10 -4.64 0.16 -4.89
CA PHE A 10 -3.75 0.40 -3.76
C PHE A 10 -2.63 1.41 -4.08
N LEU A 11 -1.99 1.30 -5.26
CA LEU A 11 -0.97 2.26 -5.67
C LEU A 11 -1.52 3.69 -5.82
N ARG A 12 -2.77 3.83 -6.27
CA ARG A 12 -3.46 5.14 -6.31
C ARG A 12 -3.70 5.68 -4.90
N ALA A 13 -4.15 4.83 -3.97
CA ALA A 13 -4.35 5.23 -2.58
C ALA A 13 -3.05 5.73 -1.93
N VAL A 14 -1.94 5.00 -2.12
CA VAL A 14 -0.62 5.36 -1.61
C VAL A 14 -0.13 6.71 -2.17
N ARG A 15 -0.36 6.97 -3.46
CA ARG A 15 0.01 8.26 -4.10
C ARG A 15 -0.82 9.45 -3.64
N THR A 16 -1.93 9.22 -2.93
CA THR A 16 -2.78 10.31 -2.43
C THR A 16 -2.13 11.02 -1.24
N GLY A 17 -1.18 10.37 -0.57
CA GLY A 17 -0.40 10.94 0.52
C GLY A 17 0.04 9.88 1.53
N PRO A 18 0.94 10.25 2.47
CA PRO A 18 1.42 9.33 3.48
C PRO A 18 0.25 8.80 4.31
N ALA A 19 0.14 7.48 4.36
CA ALA A 19 -0.93 6.78 5.05
C ALA A 19 -0.47 5.37 5.45
N THR A 20 -1.10 4.85 6.50
CA THR A 20 -0.91 3.49 6.96
C THR A 20 -1.46 2.47 5.98
N LEU A 21 -1.14 1.19 6.20
CA LEU A 21 -1.71 0.10 5.42
C LEU A 21 -3.24 0.05 5.48
N ALA A 22 -3.82 0.30 6.66
CA ALA A 22 -5.25 0.24 6.88
C ALA A 22 -5.97 1.39 6.14
N GLU A 23 -5.46 2.61 6.25
CA GLU A 23 -6.02 3.77 5.55
C GLU A 23 -5.90 3.62 4.02
N ASN A 24 -4.78 3.10 3.52
CA ASN A 24 -4.62 2.81 2.10
C ASN A 24 -5.56 1.68 1.62
N ALA A 25 -5.82 0.69 2.48
CA ALA A 25 -6.79 -0.38 2.19
C ALA A 25 -8.20 0.21 2.06
N GLU A 26 -8.61 1.05 3.02
CA GLU A 26 -9.91 1.73 3.00
C GLU A 26 -10.09 2.60 1.77
N ARG A 27 -9.10 3.47 1.47
CA ARG A 27 -9.09 4.32 0.27
C ARG A 27 -9.18 3.53 -1.03
N ALA A 28 -8.56 2.35 -1.07
CA ALA A 28 -8.56 1.48 -2.24
C ALA A 28 -9.79 0.56 -2.33
N GLY A 29 -10.69 0.58 -1.34
CA GLY A 29 -11.82 -0.35 -1.26
C GLY A 29 -11.39 -1.81 -1.07
N LEU A 30 -10.24 -2.03 -0.42
CA LEU A 30 -9.65 -3.35 -0.19
C LEU A 30 -9.78 -3.76 1.26
N THR A 31 -9.85 -5.08 1.48
CA THR A 31 -9.62 -5.64 2.82
C THR A 31 -8.16 -5.49 3.22
N LEU A 32 -7.89 -5.50 4.53
CA LEU A 32 -6.52 -5.44 5.04
C LEU A 32 -5.66 -6.60 4.53
N ALA A 33 -6.24 -7.80 4.35
CA ALA A 33 -5.54 -8.96 3.81
C ALA A 33 -5.09 -8.74 2.36
N GLN A 34 -5.98 -8.21 1.50
CA GLN A 34 -5.66 -7.88 0.11
C GLN A 34 -4.61 -6.78 0.01
N ALA A 35 -4.74 -5.72 0.81
CA ALA A 35 -3.75 -4.65 0.88
C ALA A 35 -2.37 -5.19 1.32
N ARG A 36 -2.33 -6.10 2.29
CA ARG A 36 -1.10 -6.73 2.77
C ARG A 36 -0.44 -7.59 1.69
N GLU A 37 -1.24 -8.29 0.87
CA GLU A 37 -0.74 -9.05 -0.28
C GLU A 37 -0.15 -8.13 -1.36
N VAL A 38 -0.84 -7.03 -1.70
CA VAL A 38 -0.34 -6.03 -2.66
C VAL A 38 0.96 -5.40 -2.14
N LEU A 39 1.00 -5.04 -0.86
CA LEU A 39 2.20 -4.49 -0.24
C LEU A 39 3.38 -5.48 -0.29
N PHE A 40 3.13 -6.76 0.01
CA PHE A 40 4.15 -7.79 -0.06
C PHE A 40 4.70 -7.93 -1.48
N ARG A 41 3.82 -8.05 -2.49
CA ARG A 41 4.24 -8.14 -3.90
C ARG A 41 4.98 -6.88 -4.36
N GLY A 42 4.51 -5.70 -3.97
CA GLY A 42 5.10 -4.42 -4.35
C GLY A 42 6.46 -4.16 -3.70
N THR A 43 6.66 -4.59 -2.46
CA THR A 43 7.97 -4.49 -1.77
C THR A 43 8.98 -5.48 -2.35
N GLN A 44 8.57 -6.72 -2.63
CA GLN A 44 9.43 -7.71 -3.32
C GLN A 44 9.84 -7.25 -4.72
N ALA A 45 8.96 -6.53 -5.43
CA ALA A 45 9.23 -5.96 -6.75
C ALA A 45 10.01 -4.63 -6.70
N GLY A 46 10.36 -4.12 -5.51
CA GLY A 46 11.07 -2.85 -5.34
C GLY A 46 10.24 -1.60 -5.68
N ARG A 47 8.92 -1.71 -5.82
CA ARG A 47 8.00 -0.60 -6.20
C ARG A 47 7.37 0.10 -5.01
N LEU A 48 7.34 -0.55 -3.85
CA LEU A 48 6.79 -0.02 -2.62
C LEU A 48 7.85 -0.08 -1.52
N ARG A 49 7.86 0.94 -0.68
CA ARG A 49 8.68 0.98 0.52
C ARG A 49 7.80 1.26 1.73
N VAL A 50 8.09 0.54 2.80
CA VAL A 50 7.49 0.80 4.12
C VAL A 50 8.49 1.65 4.88
N ASN A 51 8.13 2.90 5.13
CA ASN A 51 8.90 3.79 5.98
C ASN A 51 8.29 3.81 7.37
N ASP A 52 9.09 3.43 8.34
CA ASP A 52 8.76 3.57 9.75
C ASP A 52 9.47 4.83 10.25
N LYS A 53 8.76 5.95 10.29
CA LYS A 53 9.37 7.22 10.72
C LYS A 53 9.57 7.29 12.23
N ASP A 54 8.72 6.62 13.03
CA ASP A 54 8.70 6.80 14.50
C ASP A 54 8.24 5.57 15.31
N ARG A 55 8.34 4.35 14.78
CA ARG A 55 7.85 3.07 15.36
C ARG A 55 6.34 3.00 15.66
N GLN A 56 5.61 4.08 15.39
CA GLN A 56 4.16 4.21 15.56
C GLN A 56 3.45 4.59 14.26
N ASN A 57 4.15 5.22 13.32
CA ASN A 57 3.60 5.69 12.05
C ASN A 57 4.28 4.99 10.88
N ILE A 58 3.77 3.80 10.55
CA ILE A 58 4.17 3.04 9.37
C ILE A 58 3.49 3.70 8.16
N VAL A 59 4.25 4.40 7.32
CA VAL A 59 3.75 5.00 6.08
C VAL A 59 4.26 4.20 4.88
N ILE A 60 3.38 4.01 3.90
CA ILE A 60 3.71 3.32 2.65
C ILE A 60 4.00 4.38 1.59
N GLU A 61 5.09 4.20 0.85
CA GLU A 61 5.52 5.07 -0.24
C GLU A 61 5.76 4.27 -1.52
N VAL A 62 5.55 4.91 -2.67
CA VAL A 62 5.91 4.35 -3.98
C VAL A 62 7.36 4.72 -4.28
N VAL A 63 8.17 3.73 -4.67
CA VAL A 63 9.55 3.91 -5.13
C VAL A 63 9.53 3.99 -6.65
N GLU A 64 10.05 5.09 -7.20
CA GLU A 64 10.25 5.27 -8.65
C GLU A 64 11.56 4.62 -9.12
#